data_AF-A0A7S0P0Z8-F1
#
_entry.id   AF-A0A7S0P0Z8-F1
#
_cell.length_a   1.000
_cell.length_b   1.000
_cell.length_c   1.000
_cell.angle_alpha   90.00
_cell.angle_beta   90.00
_cell.angle_gamma   90.00
#
_symmetry.space_group_name_H-M   'P 1'
#
loop_
_entity.id
_entity.type
_entity.pdbx_description
1 polymer ?
#
loop_
_entity_poly.entity_id
_entity_poly.type
_entity_poly.pdbx_seq_one_letter_code
_entity_poly.pdbx_strand_id
1 'polypeptide(L)'
;AGAAESGELVAARREVARKLCGTLVRLGPTFIKIGQLLSTRVDVLPREVIAELSSLQNNVPGFPAQRAAAIIESELGQAPHELFASFDVQPLAAASLAQVHRATLTTGEEVV
;
A
#
# COMPACT_ATOMS: atom_id res chain seq x y z
N ALA A 1 30.15 -25.22 -7.70
CA ALA A 1 28.93 -25.90 -7.21
C ALA A 1 28.56 -25.26 -5.87
N GLY A 2 27.69 -24.25 -5.90
CA GLY A 2 27.28 -23.52 -4.70
C GLY A 2 26.48 -24.44 -3.80
N ALA A 3 26.90 -24.57 -2.54
CA ALA A 3 26.12 -25.27 -1.54
C ALA A 3 24.69 -24.72 -1.58
N ALA A 4 23.70 -25.60 -1.76
CA ALA A 4 22.31 -25.24 -1.59
C ALA A 4 22.18 -24.54 -0.24
N GLU A 5 21.82 -23.25 -0.24
CA GLU A 5 21.56 -22.54 1.00
C GLU A 5 20.59 -23.39 1.83
N SER A 6 20.93 -23.64 3.09
CA SER A 6 20.11 -24.50 3.94
C SER A 6 18.69 -23.94 4.01
N GLY A 7 17.69 -24.81 3.92
CA GLY A 7 16.27 -24.38 3.96
C GLY A 7 15.93 -23.56 5.20
N GLU A 8 16.67 -23.76 6.29
CA GLU A 8 16.57 -22.99 7.53
C GLU A 8 16.99 -21.52 7.36
N LEU A 9 18.07 -21.23 6.62
CA LEU A 9 18.50 -19.87 6.33
C LEU A 9 17.49 -19.12 5.45
N VAL A 10 16.95 -19.81 4.43
CA VAL A 10 15.89 -19.29 3.56
C VAL A 10 14.64 -18.93 4.37
N ALA A 11 14.22 -19.83 5.28
CA ALA A 11 13.08 -19.59 6.15
C ALA A 11 13.32 -18.40 7.10
N ALA A 12 14.50 -18.32 7.72
CA ALA A 12 14.87 -17.22 8.60
C ALA A 12 14.86 -15.87 7.86
N ARG A 13 15.40 -15.80 6.64
CA ARG A 13 15.37 -14.58 5.82
C ARG A 13 13.95 -14.12 5.49
N ARG A 14 13.05 -15.05 5.11
CA ARG A 14 11.64 -14.71 4.86
C ARG A 14 10.95 -14.15 6.09
N GLU A 15 11.20 -14.76 7.25
CA GLU A 15 10.62 -14.30 8.52
C GLU A 15 11.09 -12.88 8.89
N VAL A 16 12.39 -12.62 8.77
CA VAL A 16 12.95 -11.27 9.00
C VAL A 16 12.38 -10.27 7.98
N ALA A 17 12.28 -10.65 6.71
CA ALA A 17 11.75 -9.77 5.67
C ALA A 17 10.27 -9.44 5.88
N ARG A 18 9.44 -10.40 6.32
CA ARG A 18 8.04 -10.13 6.69
C ARG A 18 7.92 -9.14 7.84
N LYS A 19 8.74 -9.28 8.87
CA LYS A 19 8.81 -8.32 10.00
C LYS A 19 9.28 -6.93 9.55
N LEU A 20 10.25 -6.89 8.64
CA LEU A 20 10.71 -5.64 8.04
C LEU A 20 9.58 -4.96 7.27
N CYS A 21 8.88 -5.66 6.38
CA CYS A 21 7.73 -5.12 5.65
C CYS A 21 6.66 -4.54 6.58
N GLY A 22 6.28 -5.27 7.63
CA GLY A 22 5.33 -4.77 8.64
C GLY A 22 5.81 -3.50 9.35
N THR A 23 7.11 -3.40 9.62
CA THR A 23 7.72 -2.19 10.20
C THR A 23 7.70 -1.02 9.22
N LEU A 24 8.06 -1.24 7.95
CA LEU A 24 8.05 -0.20 6.92
C LEU A 24 6.63 0.35 6.70
N VAL A 25 5.61 -0.51 6.68
CA VAL A 25 4.20 -0.10 6.60
C VAL A 25 3.80 0.75 7.81
N ARG A 26 4.16 0.33 9.03
CA ARG A 26 3.88 1.09 10.26
C ARG A 26 4.56 2.45 10.33
N LEU A 27 5.79 2.56 9.80
CA LEU A 27 6.54 3.82 9.74
C LEU A 27 6.01 4.76 8.65
N GLY A 28 5.20 4.23 7.74
CA GLY A 28 4.40 5.01 6.80
C GLY A 28 5.06 5.25 5.44
N PRO A 29 4.51 6.19 4.66
CA PRO A 29 4.73 6.26 3.21
C PRO A 29 6.18 6.36 2.76
N THR A 30 7.01 7.14 3.45
CA THR A 30 8.44 7.29 3.13
C THR A 30 9.17 5.95 3.24
N PHE A 31 8.90 5.18 4.28
CA PHE A 31 9.54 3.88 4.51
C PHE A 31 8.99 2.80 3.58
N ILE A 32 7.70 2.86 3.23
CA ILE A 32 7.12 2.03 2.17
C ILE A 32 7.87 2.26 0.86
N LYS A 33 8.09 3.53 0.46
CA LYS A 33 8.85 3.86 -0.75
C LYS A 33 10.30 3.35 -0.73
N ILE A 34 10.97 3.41 0.43
CA ILE A 34 12.30 2.83 0.58
C ILE A 34 12.25 1.30 0.37
N GLY A 35 11.28 0.62 0.97
CA GLY A 35 11.08 -0.82 0.77
C GLY A 35 10.81 -1.18 -0.69
N GLN A 36 9.96 -0.42 -1.37
CA GLN A 36 9.67 -0.55 -2.80
C GLN A 36 10.93 -0.35 -3.64
N LEU A 37 11.75 0.67 -3.34
CA LEU A 37 13.02 0.90 -4.04
C LEU A 37 13.97 -0.28 -3.85
N LEU A 38 14.13 -0.75 -2.62
CA LEU A 38 15.00 -1.88 -2.29
C LEU A 38 14.52 -3.19 -2.95
N SER A 39 13.21 -3.37 -3.14
CA SER A 39 12.66 -4.54 -3.81
C SER A 39 13.08 -4.65 -5.28
N THR A 40 13.56 -3.57 -5.90
CA THR A 40 14.05 -3.57 -7.29
C THR A 40 15.54 -3.89 -7.42
N ARG A 41 16.28 -3.94 -6.30
CA ARG A 41 17.74 -4.10 -6.27
C ARG A 41 18.14 -5.55 -6.03
N VAL A 42 17.96 -6.38 -7.07
CA VAL A 42 18.28 -7.82 -7.05
C VAL A 42 19.76 -8.14 -6.77
N ASP A 43 20.61 -7.13 -6.92
CA ASP A 43 22.04 -7.16 -6.66
C ASP A 43 22.43 -6.87 -5.20
N VAL A 44 21.50 -6.36 -4.37
CA VAL A 44 21.79 -5.89 -3.00
C VAL A 44 21.25 -6.82 -1.93
N LEU A 45 20.11 -7.47 -2.18
CA LEU A 45 19.40 -8.26 -1.19
C LEU A 45 19.20 -9.72 -1.64
N PRO A 46 19.09 -10.67 -0.71
CA PRO A 46 18.70 -12.04 -1.04
C PRO A 46 17.32 -12.11 -1.68
N ARG A 47 17.10 -13.10 -2.56
CA ARG A 47 15.86 -13.28 -3.33
C ARG A 47 14.61 -13.36 -2.44
N GLU A 48 14.75 -13.96 -1.27
CA GLU A 48 13.68 -14.17 -0.30
C GLU A 48 13.21 -12.83 0.29
N VAL A 49 14.16 -11.93 0.54
CA VAL A 49 13.89 -10.59 1.07
C VAL A 49 13.24 -9.73 -0.02
N ILE A 50 13.74 -9.81 -1.25
CA ILE A 50 13.17 -9.11 -2.41
C ILE A 50 11.73 -9.52 -2.65
N ALA A 51 11.43 -10.82 -2.58
CA ALA A 51 10.07 -11.34 -2.77
C ALA A 51 9.09 -10.74 -1.74
N GLU A 52 9.49 -10.69 -0.47
CA GLU A 52 8.65 -10.12 0.59
C GLU A 52 8.53 -8.59 0.46
N LEU A 53 9.62 -7.86 0.14
CA LEU A 53 9.57 -6.41 -0.09
C LEU A 53 8.74 -6.03 -1.32
N SER A 54 8.69 -6.89 -2.34
CA SER A 54 7.89 -6.66 -3.55
C SER A 54 6.39 -6.62 -3.25
N SER A 55 5.94 -7.22 -2.14
CA SER A 55 4.55 -7.09 -1.68
C SER A 55 4.17 -5.64 -1.37
N LEU A 56 5.13 -4.78 -0.99
CA LEU A 56 4.91 -3.36 -0.69
C LEU A 56 4.54 -2.54 -1.94
N GLN A 57 4.70 -3.08 -3.15
CA GLN A 57 4.32 -2.38 -4.38
C GLN A 57 2.79 -2.32 -4.54
N ASN A 58 2.10 -3.44 -4.28
CA ASN A 58 0.69 -3.61 -4.61
C ASN A 58 -0.21 -3.89 -3.40
N ASN A 59 0.35 -4.27 -2.24
CA ASN A 59 -0.40 -4.69 -1.05
C ASN A 59 -0.17 -3.77 0.15
N VAL A 60 -0.28 -2.46 -0.07
CA VAL A 60 -0.30 -1.51 1.05
C VAL A 60 -1.74 -1.34 1.50
N PRO A 61 -2.07 -1.61 2.79
CA PRO A 61 -3.41 -1.38 3.27
C PRO A 61 -3.78 0.10 3.14
N GLY A 62 -4.99 0.37 2.66
CA GLY A 62 -5.59 1.70 2.71
C GLY A 62 -5.76 2.19 4.14
N PHE A 63 -6.01 3.48 4.31
CA PHE A 63 -6.36 4.05 5.61
C PHE A 63 -7.87 4.04 5.82
N PRO A 64 -8.36 4.11 7.08
CA PRO A 64 -9.79 4.02 7.37
C PRO A 64 -10.62 5.00 6.55
N ALA A 65 -11.75 4.54 6.02
CA ALA A 65 -12.58 5.32 5.11
C ALA A 65 -13.10 6.64 5.73
N GLN A 66 -13.31 6.66 7.04
CA GLN A 66 -13.69 7.87 7.79
C GLN A 66 -12.64 8.96 7.65
N ARG A 67 -11.35 8.59 7.58
CA ARG A 67 -10.27 9.53 7.34
C ARG A 67 -10.29 10.04 5.90
N ALA A 68 -10.71 9.23 4.93
CA ALA A 68 -10.87 9.68 3.53
C ALA A 68 -11.98 10.71 3.41
N ALA A 69 -13.14 10.43 4.01
CA ALA A 69 -14.25 11.37 4.06
C ALA A 69 -13.87 12.69 4.74
N ALA A 70 -13.15 12.63 5.86
CA ALA A 70 -12.67 13.81 6.57
C ALA A 70 -11.67 14.64 5.75
N ILE A 71 -10.79 13.99 4.98
CA ILE A 71 -9.86 14.69 4.07
C ILE A 71 -10.65 15.39 2.95
N ILE A 72 -11.63 14.71 2.35
CA ILE A 72 -12.48 15.31 1.30
C ILE A 72 -13.21 16.53 1.86
N GLU A 73 -13.81 16.42 3.05
CA GLU A 73 -14.52 17.51 3.70
C GLU A 73 -13.60 18.68 4.04
N SER A 74 -12.39 18.42 4.54
CA SER A 74 -11.44 19.49 4.87
C SER A 74 -10.92 20.23 3.64
N GLU A 75 -10.73 19.53 2.52
CA GLU A 75 -10.14 20.10 1.30
C GLU A 75 -11.20 20.74 0.38
N LEU A 76 -12.42 20.20 0.35
CA LEU A 76 -13.51 20.64 -0.54
C LEU A 76 -14.63 21.38 0.19
N GLY A 77 -14.63 21.41 1.52
CA GLY A 77 -15.58 22.16 2.35
C GLY A 77 -16.95 21.51 2.55
N GLN A 78 -17.18 20.33 1.98
CA GLN A 78 -18.43 19.58 2.09
C GLN A 78 -18.15 18.07 2.18
N ALA A 79 -19.04 17.33 2.82
CA ALA A 79 -18.87 15.90 2.97
C ALA A 79 -19.11 15.16 1.61
N PRO A 80 -18.55 13.95 1.42
CA PRO A 80 -18.70 13.21 0.15
C PRO A 80 -20.17 12.99 -0.28
N HIS A 81 -21.07 12.78 0.68
CA HIS A 81 -22.49 12.56 0.40
C HIS A 81 -23.24 13.82 -0.07
N GLU A 82 -22.64 15.00 0.07
CA GLU A 82 -23.17 16.26 -0.44
C GLU A 82 -22.61 16.59 -1.83
N LEU A 83 -21.38 16.14 -2.11
CA LEU A 83 -20.67 16.41 -3.36
C LEU A 83 -21.02 15.42 -4.48
N PHE A 84 -21.32 14.17 -4.13
CA PHE A 84 -21.53 13.07 -5.06
C PHE A 84 -22.94 12.49 -4.92
N ALA A 85 -23.53 12.05 -6.04
CA ALA A 85 -24.77 11.27 -6.02
C ALA A 85 -24.57 9.89 -5.36
N SER A 86 -23.38 9.31 -5.51
CA SER A 86 -22.94 8.12 -4.77
C SER A 86 -21.44 8.19 -4.53
N PHE A 87 -20.97 7.66 -3.39
CA PHE A 87 -19.54 7.58 -3.06
C PHE A 87 -19.28 6.24 -2.37
N ASP A 88 -18.38 5.42 -2.93
CA ASP A 88 -17.98 4.16 -2.32
C ASP A 88 -16.99 4.43 -1.18
N VAL A 89 -17.45 4.15 0.04
CA VAL A 89 -16.66 4.29 1.25
C VAL A 89 -15.48 3.31 1.25
N GLN A 90 -15.61 2.15 0.59
CA GLN A 90 -14.49 1.24 0.40
C GLN A 90 -13.61 1.72 -0.77
N PRO A 91 -12.29 1.84 -0.59
CA PRO A 91 -11.42 2.22 -1.68
C PRO A 91 -11.37 1.11 -2.74
N LEU A 92 -11.42 1.52 -4.01
CA LEU A 92 -11.15 0.64 -5.15
C LEU A 92 -9.70 0.16 -5.14
N ALA A 93 -8.77 1.04 -4.77
CA ALA A 93 -7.35 0.75 -4.68
C ALA A 93 -6.67 1.62 -3.62
N ALA A 94 -5.59 1.11 -3.04
CA ALA A 94 -4.73 1.85 -2.13
C ALA A 94 -3.28 1.79 -2.61
N ALA A 95 -2.59 2.92 -2.46
CA ALA A 95 -1.18 3.10 -2.76
C ALA A 95 -0.45 3.62 -1.51
N SER A 96 0.87 3.73 -1.58
CA SER A 96 1.69 4.13 -0.43
C SER A 96 1.36 5.50 0.18
N LEU A 97 0.69 6.39 -0.56
CA LEU A 97 0.35 7.75 -0.13
C LEU A 97 -1.14 8.12 -0.27
N ALA A 98 -1.91 7.34 -1.00
CA ALA A 98 -3.25 7.72 -1.43
C ALA A 98 -4.13 6.47 -1.60
N GLN A 99 -5.42 6.69 -1.73
CA GLN A 99 -6.38 5.65 -2.10
C GLN A 99 -7.40 6.23 -3.06
N VAL A 100 -7.92 5.37 -3.93
CA VAL A 100 -8.81 5.71 -5.04
C VAL A 100 -10.20 5.20 -4.68
N HIS A 101 -11.23 6.03 -4.85
CA HIS A 101 -12.60 5.71 -4.49
C HIS A 101 -13.51 5.87 -5.71
N ARG A 102 -14.47 4.97 -5.87
CA ARG A 102 -15.49 5.14 -6.92
C ARG A 102 -16.54 6.14 -6.44
N ALA A 103 -16.99 7.00 -7.34
CA ALA A 103 -18.11 7.88 -7.07
C ALA A 103 -18.94 8.14 -8.34
N THR A 104 -20.14 8.66 -8.15
CA THR A 104 -20.99 9.17 -9.23
C THR A 104 -21.26 10.64 -8.96
N LEU A 105 -21.01 11.51 -9.93
CA LEU A 105 -21.36 12.92 -9.85
C LEU A 105 -22.88 13.12 -9.86
N THR A 106 -23.34 14.27 -9.38
CA THR A 106 -24.77 14.64 -9.45
C THR A 106 -25.30 14.77 -10.88
N THR A 107 -24.40 14.95 -11.85
CA THR A 107 -24.68 14.91 -13.29
C THR A 107 -24.94 13.49 -13.83
N GLY A 108 -24.61 12.45 -13.06
CA GLY A 108 -24.73 11.04 -13.44
C GLY A 108 -23.44 10.41 -14.00
N GLU A 109 -22.35 11.16 -14.10
CA GLU A 109 -21.05 10.65 -14.58
C GLU A 109 -20.33 9.82 -13.50
N GLU A 110 -19.77 8.66 -13.87
CA GLU A 110 -18.95 7.82 -12.99
C GLU A 110 -17.49 8.29 -12.97
N VAL A 111 -16.91 8.42 -11.78
CA VAL A 111 -15.53 8.92 -11.57
C VAL A 111 -14.75 8.05 -10.57
N VAL A 112 -13.42 8.18 -10.61
CA VAL A 112 -12.45 7.54 -9.68
C VAL A 112 -11.38 8.51 -9.21
#